data_AF-A0A2S9CXX4-F1
#
_entry.id   AF-A0A2S9CXX4-F1
#
_cell.length_a   1.000
_cell.length_b   1.000
_cell.length_c   1.000
_cell.angle_alpha   90.00
_cell.angle_beta   90.00
_cell.angle_gamma   90.00
#
_symmetry.space_group_name_H-M   'P 1'
#
loop_
_entity.id
_entity.type
_entity.pdbx_description
1 polymer ?
#
loop_
_entity_poly.entity_id
_entity_poly.type
_entity_poly.pdbx_seq_one_letter_code
_entity_poly.pdbx_strand_id
1 'polypeptide(L)'
;MTNFENPELQVLTSKARADKAINSLKGLLLGILSDNIIDVREMDELRLWAKEHYDLISRNPFREFMLLIENTASNEIPAKEAIEDLYWLCQKYEHDSIYYNGITSDLQLLQGIFHGILADGILNDDEIFKLHEWLSENEHLNSHYPYDEIRSLVLSIVADKKINEEERAVLTAFIKQFVELKNTEIAEKVEKDTEGVSISGICAVDPEITFENKTFCITGILSRGTRNELQEAISNKGGIPVNTISRKTDYLIIGDTNNACWSYSCYGRKVEKALDLRKSGHTIILVHEFDVFDAV
;
A
#
# COMPACT_ATOMS: atom_id res chain seq x y z
N MET A 1 34.94 -9.45 24.46
CA MET A 1 33.88 -10.35 23.97
C MET A 1 32.91 -10.57 25.11
N THR A 2 31.88 -9.74 25.19
CA THR A 2 30.86 -9.80 26.24
C THR A 2 29.57 -10.25 25.58
N ASN A 3 29.09 -11.44 25.96
CA ASN A 3 27.84 -12.03 25.50
C ASN A 3 26.66 -11.11 25.83
N PHE A 4 25.97 -10.63 24.80
CA PHE A 4 24.72 -9.88 24.88
C PHE A 4 23.48 -10.80 24.86
N GLU A 5 23.56 -11.94 25.57
CA GLU A 5 22.46 -12.92 25.65
C GLU A 5 21.73 -12.80 27.00
N ASN A 6 21.24 -11.61 27.34
CA ASN A 6 20.27 -11.47 28.44
C ASN A 6 18.90 -11.08 27.85
N PRO A 7 17.91 -11.99 27.85
CA PRO A 7 16.56 -11.75 27.33
C PRO A 7 15.87 -10.54 27.97
N GLU A 8 16.11 -10.25 29.25
CA GLU A 8 15.51 -9.11 29.94
C GLU A 8 16.06 -7.76 29.45
N LEU A 9 17.36 -7.71 29.12
CA LEU A 9 17.99 -6.53 28.53
C LEU A 9 17.52 -6.31 27.07
N GLN A 10 17.21 -7.39 26.34
CA GLN A 10 16.67 -7.30 24.98
C GLN A 10 15.28 -6.64 24.95
N VAL A 11 14.43 -6.87 25.94
CA VAL A 11 13.11 -6.22 26.08
C VAL A 11 13.26 -4.73 26.40
N LEU A 12 14.14 -4.39 27.36
CA LEU A 12 14.37 -3.02 27.84
C LEU A 12 15.03 -2.11 26.79
N THR A 13 15.92 -2.65 25.95
CA THR A 13 16.65 -1.88 24.91
C THR A 13 15.97 -1.94 23.54
N SER A 14 14.79 -2.55 23.47
CA SER A 14 14.22 -2.98 22.21
C SER A 14 13.88 -1.84 21.23
N LYS A 15 13.51 -0.66 21.74
CA LYS A 15 13.33 0.56 20.92
C LYS A 15 14.66 1.08 20.38
N ALA A 16 15.67 1.22 21.25
CA ALA A 16 17.00 1.68 20.84
C ALA A 16 17.68 0.72 19.83
N ARG A 17 17.42 -0.59 19.95
CA ARG A 17 17.87 -1.61 18.98
C ARG A 17 17.19 -1.43 17.62
N ALA A 18 15.87 -1.20 17.61
CA ALA A 18 15.12 -0.93 16.39
C ALA A 18 15.59 0.36 15.70
N ASP A 19 15.73 1.46 16.45
CA ASP A 19 16.20 2.74 15.91
C ASP A 19 17.63 2.61 15.34
N LYS A 20 18.52 1.87 16.05
CA LYS A 20 19.87 1.60 15.56
C LYS A 20 19.87 0.80 14.27
N ALA A 21 19.01 -0.22 14.17
CA ALA A 21 18.89 -1.06 12.99
C ALA A 21 18.33 -0.27 11.79
N ILE A 22 17.31 0.57 11.99
CA ILE A 22 16.77 1.45 10.94
C ILE A 22 17.86 2.41 10.42
N ASN A 23 18.62 3.03 11.33
CA ASN A 23 19.71 3.93 10.96
C ASN A 23 20.86 3.22 10.23
N SER A 24 21.21 1.99 10.63
CA SER A 24 22.24 1.21 9.94
C SER A 24 21.78 0.79 8.54
N LEU A 25 20.52 0.35 8.40
CA LEU A 25 19.91 0.03 7.11
C LEU A 25 19.90 1.27 6.20
N LYS A 26 19.44 2.41 6.70
CA LYS A 26 19.42 3.67 5.93
C LYS A 26 20.83 4.04 5.45
N GLY A 27 21.84 3.94 6.31
CA GLY A 27 23.23 4.21 5.96
C GLY A 27 23.76 3.27 4.89
N LEU A 28 23.45 1.97 5.00
CA LEU A 28 23.78 0.96 4.00
C LEU A 28 23.15 1.28 2.65
N LEU A 29 21.84 1.52 2.62
CA LEU A 29 21.09 1.85 1.40
C LEU A 29 21.60 3.14 0.74
N LEU A 30 21.93 4.16 1.53
CA LEU A 30 22.53 5.41 1.03
C LEU A 30 23.89 5.16 0.36
N GLY A 31 24.69 4.24 0.91
CA GLY A 31 25.94 3.81 0.31
C GLY A 31 25.73 3.12 -1.03
N ILE A 32 24.80 2.16 -1.10
CA ILE A 32 24.49 1.40 -2.33
C ILE A 32 23.90 2.30 -3.42
N LEU A 33 23.10 3.31 -3.05
CA LEU A 33 22.52 4.25 -4.03
C LEU A 33 23.51 5.31 -4.55
N SER A 34 24.72 5.38 -3.99
CA SER A 34 25.62 6.53 -4.20
C SER A 34 26.14 6.66 -5.63
N ASP A 35 26.40 5.54 -6.32
CA ASP A 35 26.93 5.52 -7.68
C ASP A 35 25.88 5.11 -8.73
N ASN A 36 24.65 4.81 -8.29
CA ASN A 36 23.54 4.29 -9.10
C ASN A 36 23.79 2.92 -9.76
N ILE A 37 24.83 2.18 -9.37
CA ILE A 37 25.18 0.87 -9.92
C ILE A 37 25.10 -0.15 -8.80
N ILE A 38 24.03 -0.95 -8.80
CA ILE A 38 23.83 -1.97 -7.77
C ILE A 38 24.50 -3.27 -8.20
N ASP A 39 25.52 -3.69 -7.45
CA ASP A 39 26.24 -4.94 -7.71
C ASP A 39 25.81 -6.09 -6.78
N VAL A 40 26.27 -7.31 -7.11
CA VAL A 40 25.90 -8.54 -6.36
C VAL A 40 26.40 -8.48 -4.91
N ARG A 41 27.56 -7.87 -4.65
CA ARG A 41 28.16 -7.78 -3.32
C ARG A 41 27.38 -6.82 -2.43
N GLU A 42 26.89 -5.73 -2.99
CA GLU A 42 26.00 -4.78 -2.29
C GLU A 42 24.68 -5.43 -1.90
N MET A 43 24.10 -6.23 -2.81
CA MET A 43 22.90 -7.01 -2.51
C MET A 43 23.15 -8.09 -1.46
N ASP A 44 24.31 -8.74 -1.49
CA ASP A 44 24.69 -9.74 -0.48
C ASP A 44 24.88 -9.11 0.91
N GLU A 45 25.45 -7.91 0.98
CA GLU A 45 25.56 -7.16 2.24
C GLU A 45 24.17 -6.79 2.81
N LEU A 46 23.24 -6.36 1.94
CA LEU A 46 21.86 -6.08 2.34
C LEU A 46 21.14 -7.33 2.88
N ARG A 47 21.40 -8.51 2.28
CA ARG A 47 20.87 -9.79 2.79
C ARG A 47 21.49 -10.20 4.12
N LEU A 48 22.79 -9.95 4.31
CA LEU A 48 23.46 -10.20 5.59
C LEU A 48 22.87 -9.31 6.69
N TRP A 49 22.61 -8.04 6.39
CA TRP A 49 21.92 -7.14 7.31
C TRP A 49 20.54 -7.67 7.70
N ALA A 50 19.74 -8.13 6.73
CA ALA A 50 18.42 -8.72 6.97
C ALA A 50 18.49 -9.94 7.90
N LYS A 51 19.45 -10.83 7.65
CA LYS A 51 19.67 -12.02 8.47
C LYS A 51 20.11 -11.69 9.91
N GLU A 52 20.98 -10.69 10.08
CA GLU A 52 21.46 -10.26 11.40
C GLU A 52 20.33 -9.66 12.26
N HIS A 53 19.35 -9.01 11.63
CA HIS A 53 18.26 -8.30 12.30
C HIS A 53 16.91 -9.02 12.22
N TYR A 54 16.90 -10.30 11.82
CA TYR A 54 15.68 -11.08 11.66
C TYR A 54 14.89 -11.25 12.97
N ASP A 55 15.56 -11.17 14.12
CA ASP A 55 14.90 -11.20 15.43
C ASP A 55 13.92 -10.04 15.65
N LEU A 56 14.04 -8.96 14.87
CA LEU A 56 13.14 -7.82 14.91
C LEU A 56 11.93 -7.94 13.97
N ILE A 57 11.80 -9.03 13.18
CA ILE A 57 10.77 -9.17 12.13
C ILE A 57 9.33 -8.98 12.62
N SER A 58 9.04 -9.35 13.87
CA SER A 58 7.71 -9.18 14.47
C SER A 58 7.35 -7.72 14.79
N ARG A 59 8.30 -6.80 14.62
CA ARG A 59 8.11 -5.36 14.83
C ARG A 59 7.91 -4.65 13.51
N ASN A 60 6.98 -3.71 13.50
CA ASN A 60 6.88 -2.77 12.39
C ASN A 60 8.09 -1.81 12.43
N PRO A 61 8.71 -1.45 11.30
CA PRO A 61 8.49 -1.93 9.92
C PRO A 61 9.38 -3.10 9.47
N PHE A 62 10.06 -3.80 10.38
CA PHE A 62 11.05 -4.81 10.01
C PHE A 62 10.48 -5.93 9.15
N ARG A 63 9.23 -6.35 9.35
CA ARG A 63 8.55 -7.29 8.43
C ARG A 63 8.61 -6.82 6.97
N GLU A 64 8.30 -5.56 6.72
CA GLU A 64 8.29 -4.99 5.36
C GLU A 64 9.70 -4.81 4.81
N PHE A 65 10.67 -4.43 5.66
CA PHE A 65 12.08 -4.41 5.24
C PHE A 65 12.54 -5.79 4.79
N MET A 66 12.25 -6.85 5.56
CA MET A 66 12.66 -8.20 5.21
C MET A 66 12.00 -8.66 3.91
N LEU A 67 10.70 -8.45 3.77
CA LEU A 67 9.97 -8.84 2.55
C LEU A 67 10.48 -8.11 1.31
N LEU A 68 10.72 -6.80 1.39
CA LEU A 68 11.29 -6.05 0.27
C LEU A 68 12.70 -6.54 -0.10
N ILE A 69 13.55 -6.84 0.90
CA ILE A 69 14.89 -7.39 0.66
C ILE A 69 14.80 -8.78 0.02
N GLU A 70 13.90 -9.65 0.46
CA GLU A 70 13.68 -10.98 -0.12
C GLU A 70 13.14 -10.89 -1.55
N ASN A 71 12.19 -9.99 -1.83
CA ASN A 71 11.61 -9.80 -3.15
C ASN A 71 12.64 -9.31 -4.18
N THR A 72 13.65 -8.54 -3.76
CA THR A 72 14.78 -8.18 -4.64
C THR A 72 15.58 -9.40 -5.08
N ALA A 73 15.69 -10.42 -4.22
CA ALA A 73 16.47 -11.61 -4.50
C ALA A 73 15.78 -12.52 -5.53
N SER A 74 14.44 -12.50 -5.56
CA SER A 74 13.62 -13.28 -6.49
C SER A 74 13.55 -12.67 -7.90
N ASN A 75 14.14 -11.48 -8.14
CA ASN A 75 14.07 -10.71 -9.40
C ASN A 75 12.65 -10.30 -9.83
N GLU A 76 11.69 -10.27 -8.92
CA GLU A 76 10.29 -9.88 -9.21
C GLU A 76 10.15 -8.35 -9.31
N ILE A 77 11.04 -7.61 -8.64
CA ILE A 77 11.16 -6.16 -8.67
C ILE A 77 12.59 -5.80 -9.09
N PRO A 78 12.81 -4.80 -9.98
CA PRO A 78 14.15 -4.32 -10.29
C PRO A 78 14.92 -3.91 -9.03
N ALA A 79 16.17 -4.35 -8.88
CA ALA A 79 16.98 -4.09 -7.68
C ALA A 79 17.03 -2.60 -7.31
N LYS A 80 17.20 -1.73 -8.31
CA LYS A 80 17.17 -0.27 -8.09
C LYS A 80 15.86 0.24 -7.52
N GLU A 81 14.74 -0.22 -8.06
CA GLU A 81 13.41 0.17 -7.57
C GLU A 81 13.23 -0.25 -6.12
N ALA A 82 13.58 -1.48 -5.80
CA ALA A 82 13.41 -2.00 -4.45
C ALA A 82 14.34 -1.34 -3.42
N ILE A 83 15.59 -1.01 -3.77
CA ILE A 83 16.49 -0.25 -2.88
C ILE A 83 15.97 1.17 -2.67
N GLU A 84 15.47 1.83 -3.72
CA GLU A 84 14.86 3.15 -3.60
C GLU A 84 13.60 3.12 -2.71
N ASP A 85 12.79 2.07 -2.82
CA ASP A 85 11.58 1.89 -2.01
C ASP A 85 11.91 1.55 -0.55
N LEU A 86 12.93 0.71 -0.31
CA LEU A 86 13.48 0.45 1.03
C LEU A 86 14.02 1.73 1.67
N TYR A 87 14.78 2.53 0.92
CA TYR A 87 15.34 3.78 1.43
C TYR A 87 14.25 4.80 1.75
N TRP A 88 13.26 4.95 0.86
CA TRP A 88 12.07 5.76 1.10
C TRP A 88 11.34 5.31 2.37
N LEU A 89 11.19 4.00 2.56
CA LEU A 89 10.56 3.44 3.76
C LEU A 89 11.38 3.83 5.00
N CYS A 90 12.70 3.62 5.01
CA CYS A 90 13.55 4.05 6.13
C CYS A 90 13.39 5.54 6.48
N GLN A 91 13.28 6.43 5.50
CA GLN A 91 13.09 7.87 5.73
C GLN A 91 11.75 8.19 6.40
N LYS A 92 10.67 7.50 6.02
CA LYS A 92 9.34 7.67 6.62
C LYS A 92 9.35 7.31 8.11
N TYR A 93 10.15 6.33 8.51
CA TYR A 93 10.26 5.90 9.91
C TYR A 93 11.26 6.72 10.74
N GLU A 94 12.16 7.47 10.10
CA GLU A 94 13.20 8.26 10.79
C GLU A 94 12.66 9.59 11.33
N HIS A 95 11.72 10.23 10.63
CA HIS A 95 11.26 11.56 11.00
C HIS A 95 10.21 11.58 12.13
N ASP A 96 9.54 10.47 12.41
CA ASP A 96 8.26 10.51 13.09
C ASP A 96 8.04 9.41 14.14
N SER A 97 9.00 9.15 15.03
CA SER A 97 8.77 8.18 16.14
C SER A 97 7.61 8.56 17.08
N ILE A 98 7.10 9.80 17.00
CA ILE A 98 5.95 10.30 17.77
C ILE A 98 4.72 10.50 16.87
N TYR A 99 4.88 11.08 15.66
CA TYR A 99 3.78 11.33 14.74
C TYR A 99 3.39 10.10 13.90
N TYR A 100 4.32 9.25 13.48
CA TYR A 100 4.02 8.02 12.74
C TYR A 100 3.34 7.02 13.66
N ASN A 101 3.69 7.03 14.95
CA ASN A 101 2.96 6.24 15.93
C ASN A 101 1.51 6.72 16.06
N GLY A 102 1.26 8.04 16.05
CA GLY A 102 -0.08 8.63 16.03
C GLY A 102 -0.85 8.29 14.74
N ILE A 103 -0.30 8.64 13.58
CA ILE A 103 -0.91 8.36 12.27
C ILE A 103 -1.16 6.86 12.06
N THR A 104 -0.19 6.00 12.40
CA THR A 104 -0.38 4.54 12.29
C THR A 104 -1.42 4.05 13.27
N SER A 105 -1.43 4.55 14.50
CA SER A 105 -2.46 4.18 15.49
C SER A 105 -3.86 4.62 15.03
N ASP A 106 -3.97 5.80 14.43
CA ASP A 106 -5.25 6.34 13.96
C ASP A 106 -5.72 5.66 12.67
N LEU A 107 -4.80 5.24 11.79
CA LEU A 107 -5.13 4.39 10.63
C LEU A 107 -5.52 2.97 11.06
N GLN A 108 -4.86 2.41 12.09
CA GLN A 108 -5.28 1.15 12.72
C GLN A 108 -6.64 1.30 13.41
N LEU A 109 -6.91 2.46 14.01
CA LEU A 109 -8.21 2.79 14.57
C LEU A 109 -9.26 2.84 13.45
N LEU A 110 -8.98 3.48 12.32
CA LEU A 110 -9.83 3.48 11.13
C LEU A 110 -10.10 2.04 10.63
N GLN A 111 -9.08 1.19 10.58
CA GLN A 111 -9.26 -0.22 10.24
C GLN A 111 -10.13 -0.95 11.28
N GLY A 112 -9.96 -0.65 12.58
CA GLY A 112 -10.82 -1.16 13.64
C GLY A 112 -12.28 -0.69 13.50
N ILE A 113 -12.50 0.55 13.08
CA ILE A 113 -13.82 1.09 12.76
C ILE A 113 -14.43 0.30 11.60
N PHE A 114 -13.68 0.05 10.52
CA PHE A 114 -14.11 -0.78 9.41
C PHE A 114 -14.53 -2.20 9.83
N HIS A 115 -13.71 -2.84 10.66
CA HIS A 115 -14.05 -4.15 11.24
C HIS A 115 -15.33 -4.11 12.07
N GLY A 116 -15.51 -3.06 12.88
CA GLY A 116 -16.69 -2.90 13.73
C GLY A 116 -17.97 -2.67 12.93
N ILE A 117 -17.90 -1.83 11.89
CA ILE A 117 -19.05 -1.48 11.04
C ILE A 117 -19.48 -2.67 10.17
N LEU A 118 -18.54 -3.51 9.70
CA LEU A 118 -18.88 -4.73 8.95
C LEU A 118 -19.16 -5.95 9.83
N ALA A 119 -19.11 -5.81 11.15
CA ALA A 119 -19.17 -6.95 12.07
C ALA A 119 -20.50 -7.70 12.06
N ASP A 120 -21.60 -7.04 11.68
CA ASP A 120 -22.93 -7.63 11.52
C ASP A 120 -23.36 -7.79 10.04
N GLY A 121 -22.49 -7.34 9.12
CA GLY A 121 -22.75 -7.35 7.68
C GLY A 121 -23.89 -6.42 7.26
N ILE A 122 -24.20 -5.36 8.02
CA ILE A 122 -25.18 -4.35 7.66
C ILE A 122 -24.63 -2.96 8.01
N LEU A 123 -24.06 -2.29 7.01
CA LEU A 123 -23.72 -0.87 7.13
C LEU A 123 -25.01 -0.06 7.23
N ASN A 124 -25.22 0.72 8.29
CA ASN A 124 -26.42 1.57 8.47
C ASN A 124 -26.13 3.08 8.40
N ASP A 125 -27.17 3.92 8.27
CA ASP A 125 -27.03 5.38 8.14
C ASP A 125 -26.23 5.97 9.30
N ASP A 126 -26.55 5.56 10.53
CA ASP A 126 -25.91 6.07 11.75
C ASP A 126 -24.40 5.75 11.76
N GLU A 127 -24.00 4.57 11.27
CA GLU A 127 -22.58 4.20 11.11
C GLU A 127 -21.89 5.04 10.06
N ILE A 128 -22.55 5.33 8.93
CA ILE A 128 -21.98 6.18 7.88
C ILE A 128 -21.79 7.61 8.39
N PHE A 129 -22.77 8.15 9.13
CA PHE A 129 -22.66 9.49 9.73
C PHE A 129 -21.58 9.56 10.82
N LYS A 130 -21.46 8.52 11.67
CA LYS A 130 -20.36 8.44 12.66
C LYS A 130 -19.00 8.30 12.01
N LEU A 131 -18.89 7.55 10.92
CA LEU A 131 -17.67 7.45 10.13
C LEU A 131 -17.32 8.82 9.54
N HIS A 132 -18.29 9.56 8.98
CA HIS A 132 -18.09 10.92 8.50
C HIS A 132 -17.60 11.89 9.60
N GLU A 133 -18.18 11.81 10.80
CA GLU A 133 -17.77 12.60 11.96
C GLU A 133 -16.33 12.29 12.36
N TRP A 134 -16.00 11.00 12.54
CA TRP A 134 -14.65 10.58 12.86
C TRP A 134 -13.65 11.04 11.80
N LEU A 135 -13.98 10.92 10.51
CA LEU A 135 -13.13 11.41 9.43
C LEU A 135 -12.93 12.92 9.53
N SER A 136 -13.96 13.69 9.86
CA SER A 136 -13.86 15.15 10.04
C SER A 136 -13.02 15.57 11.26
N GLU A 137 -13.00 14.75 12.31
CA GLU A 137 -12.19 15.00 13.51
C GLU A 137 -10.70 14.64 13.32
N ASN A 138 -10.40 13.78 12.35
CA ASN A 138 -9.05 13.24 12.11
C ASN A 138 -8.42 13.78 10.81
N GLU A 139 -8.61 15.07 10.50
CA GLU A 139 -8.05 15.73 9.31
C GLU A 139 -6.51 15.74 9.24
N HIS A 140 -5.81 15.47 10.33
CA HIS A 140 -4.36 15.26 10.31
C HIS A 140 -3.95 14.01 9.51
N LEU A 141 -4.88 13.10 9.22
CA LEU A 141 -4.68 11.95 8.34
C LEU A 141 -4.80 12.29 6.84
N ASN A 142 -5.09 13.55 6.49
CA ASN A 142 -5.08 14.00 5.10
C ASN A 142 -3.73 13.68 4.43
N SER A 143 -3.75 13.27 3.16
CA SER A 143 -2.60 12.75 2.40
C SER A 143 -2.16 11.34 2.79
N HIS A 144 -2.92 10.63 3.63
CA HIS A 144 -2.72 9.22 3.90
C HIS A 144 -3.90 8.42 3.34
N TYR A 145 -3.60 7.31 2.66
CA TYR A 145 -4.61 6.35 2.24
C TYR A 145 -4.80 5.29 3.35
N PRO A 146 -6.00 4.70 3.54
CA PRO A 146 -7.23 4.93 2.76
C PRO A 146 -7.99 6.19 3.17
N TYR A 147 -7.49 6.96 4.14
CA TYR A 147 -8.21 8.08 4.75
C TYR A 147 -8.73 9.10 3.72
N ASP A 148 -7.90 9.57 2.79
CA ASP A 148 -8.34 10.56 1.77
C ASP A 148 -9.55 10.07 0.95
N GLU A 149 -9.63 8.77 0.74
CA GLU A 149 -10.52 8.14 -0.24
C GLU A 149 -11.83 7.73 0.40
N ILE A 150 -11.75 7.13 1.58
CA ILE A 150 -12.93 6.94 2.40
C ILE A 150 -13.56 8.28 2.76
N ARG A 151 -12.76 9.32 3.01
CA ARG A 151 -13.28 10.68 3.28
C ARG A 151 -13.98 11.24 2.06
N SER A 152 -13.39 11.14 0.87
CA SER A 152 -14.02 11.56 -0.38
C SER A 152 -15.34 10.82 -0.64
N LEU A 153 -15.33 9.49 -0.49
CA LEU A 153 -16.49 8.64 -0.72
C LEU A 153 -17.61 8.89 0.29
N VAL A 154 -17.29 9.00 1.58
CA VAL A 154 -18.28 9.29 2.61
C VAL A 154 -18.83 10.71 2.45
N LEU A 155 -17.99 11.69 2.09
CA LEU A 155 -18.45 13.04 1.81
C LEU A 155 -19.43 13.10 0.63
N SER A 156 -19.19 12.34 -0.45
CA SER A 156 -20.11 12.32 -1.59
C SER A 156 -21.46 11.69 -1.22
N ILE A 157 -21.46 10.60 -0.44
CA ILE A 157 -22.66 9.89 0.03
C ILE A 157 -23.48 10.76 1.00
N VAL A 158 -22.81 11.52 1.87
CA VAL A 158 -23.48 12.33 2.89
C VAL A 158 -23.96 13.69 2.35
N ALA A 159 -23.43 14.14 1.21
CA ALA A 159 -23.67 15.48 0.67
C ALA A 159 -25.14 15.79 0.38
N ASP A 160 -25.91 14.82 -0.13
CA ASP A 160 -27.32 14.99 -0.50
C ASP A 160 -28.31 14.64 0.64
N LYS A 161 -27.78 14.17 1.78
CA LYS A 161 -28.51 13.68 2.97
C LYS A 161 -29.45 12.52 2.70
N LYS A 162 -29.27 11.78 1.61
CA LYS A 162 -30.09 10.62 1.25
C LYS A 162 -29.21 9.47 0.79
N ILE A 163 -28.82 8.66 1.77
CA ILE A 163 -28.03 7.45 1.52
C ILE A 163 -28.92 6.42 0.84
N ASN A 164 -28.57 6.02 -0.38
CA ASN A 164 -29.27 4.95 -1.10
C ASN A 164 -28.52 3.60 -1.02
N GLU A 165 -29.18 2.52 -1.42
CA GLU A 165 -28.62 1.16 -1.35
C GLU A 165 -27.40 0.99 -2.27
N GLU A 166 -27.32 1.69 -3.41
CA GLU A 166 -26.16 1.62 -4.31
C GLU A 166 -24.93 2.28 -3.66
N GLU A 167 -25.09 3.47 -3.07
CA GLU A 167 -24.05 4.18 -2.32
C GLU A 167 -23.55 3.37 -1.13
N ARG A 168 -24.48 2.71 -0.42
CA ARG A 168 -24.16 1.80 0.68
C ARG A 168 -23.35 0.61 0.19
N ALA A 169 -23.75 0.01 -0.92
CA ALA A 169 -23.05 -1.12 -1.50
C ALA A 169 -21.63 -0.72 -1.94
N VAL A 170 -21.46 0.46 -2.54
CA VAL A 170 -20.13 1.02 -2.91
C VAL A 170 -19.25 1.23 -1.69
N LEU A 171 -19.78 1.85 -0.63
CA LEU A 171 -19.04 2.08 0.61
C LEU A 171 -18.66 0.76 1.30
N THR A 172 -19.58 -0.21 1.31
CA THR A 172 -19.36 -1.55 1.86
C THR A 172 -18.27 -2.27 1.08
N ALA A 173 -18.33 -2.21 -0.25
CA ALA A 173 -17.33 -2.83 -1.13
C ALA A 173 -15.94 -2.20 -0.94
N PHE A 174 -15.85 -0.88 -0.74
CA PHE A 174 -14.58 -0.21 -0.41
C PHE A 174 -14.04 -0.68 0.95
N ILE A 175 -14.86 -0.62 2.00
CA ILE A 175 -14.44 -0.99 3.38
C ILE A 175 -13.98 -2.46 3.45
N LYS A 176 -14.67 -3.35 2.73
CA LYS A 176 -14.35 -4.79 2.64
C LYS A 176 -12.90 -5.04 2.21
N GLN A 177 -12.29 -4.17 1.40
CA GLN A 177 -10.89 -4.33 0.96
C GLN A 177 -9.87 -4.28 2.12
N PHE A 178 -10.27 -3.75 3.29
CA PHE A 178 -9.39 -3.52 4.43
C PHE A 178 -9.68 -4.44 5.63
N VAL A 179 -10.66 -5.34 5.49
CA VAL A 179 -11.25 -6.09 6.60
C VAL A 179 -11.22 -7.58 6.28
N GLU A 180 -10.62 -8.35 7.18
CA GLU A 180 -10.71 -9.82 7.16
C GLU A 180 -11.84 -10.29 8.09
N LEU A 181 -13.00 -10.64 7.52
CA LEU A 181 -14.15 -11.14 8.27
C LEU A 181 -13.96 -12.62 8.61
N LYS A 182 -13.78 -12.93 9.91
CA LYS A 182 -13.60 -14.31 10.39
C LYS A 182 -14.88 -15.14 10.42
N ASN A 183 -16.04 -14.48 10.45
CA ASN A 183 -17.33 -15.15 10.41
C ASN A 183 -17.70 -15.42 8.94
N THR A 184 -17.72 -16.70 8.56
CA THR A 184 -17.99 -17.14 7.19
C THR A 184 -19.38 -16.75 6.69
N GLU A 185 -20.41 -16.77 7.54
CA GLU A 185 -21.78 -16.41 7.15
C GLU A 185 -21.89 -14.91 6.82
N ILE A 186 -21.19 -14.07 7.58
CA ILE A 186 -21.17 -12.62 7.38
C ILE A 186 -20.32 -12.27 6.15
N ALA A 187 -19.19 -12.95 5.98
CA ALA A 187 -18.33 -12.77 4.81
C ALA A 187 -19.08 -13.11 3.50
N GLU A 188 -19.79 -14.25 3.46
CA GLU A 188 -20.60 -14.64 2.29
C GLU A 188 -21.73 -13.64 2.00
N LYS A 189 -22.35 -13.10 3.04
CA LYS A 189 -23.39 -12.08 2.88
C LYS A 189 -22.82 -10.78 2.29
N VAL A 190 -21.74 -10.27 2.86
CA VAL A 190 -21.05 -9.07 2.37
C VAL A 190 -20.55 -9.27 0.94
N GLU A 191 -20.09 -10.47 0.59
CA GLU A 191 -19.71 -10.82 -0.79
C GLU A 191 -20.88 -10.66 -1.74
N LYS A 192 -22.03 -11.22 -1.40
CA LYS A 192 -23.25 -11.15 -2.21
C LYS A 192 -23.80 -9.72 -2.33
N ASP A 193 -23.80 -8.97 -1.23
CA ASP A 193 -24.31 -7.59 -1.20
C ASP A 193 -23.39 -6.61 -1.96
N THR A 194 -22.15 -7.02 -2.26
CA THR A 194 -21.16 -6.25 -3.03
C THR A 194 -20.92 -6.82 -4.44
N GLU A 195 -21.67 -7.86 -4.83
CA GLU A 195 -21.50 -8.55 -6.11
C GLU A 195 -21.89 -7.61 -7.27
N GLY A 196 -20.95 -7.36 -8.19
CA GLY A 196 -21.15 -6.45 -9.33
C GLY A 196 -21.10 -4.96 -8.99
N VAL A 197 -20.73 -4.58 -7.77
CA VAL A 197 -20.56 -3.19 -7.35
C VAL A 197 -19.21 -2.65 -7.84
N SER A 198 -19.26 -1.58 -8.64
CA SER A 198 -18.07 -0.88 -9.10
C SER A 198 -17.63 0.19 -8.10
N ILE A 199 -16.52 -0.02 -7.41
CA ILE A 199 -15.92 0.99 -6.53
C ILE A 199 -15.23 2.03 -7.42
N SER A 200 -15.92 3.11 -7.73
CA SER A 200 -15.34 4.28 -8.38
C SER A 200 -14.50 5.07 -7.36
N GLY A 201 -13.35 4.53 -6.96
CA GLY A 201 -12.50 5.11 -5.92
C GLY A 201 -11.16 4.39 -5.88
N ILE A 202 -10.30 4.75 -6.82
CA ILE A 202 -8.90 4.34 -7.03
C ILE A 202 -8.64 3.19 -7.99
N CYS A 203 -9.23 2.01 -7.85
CA CYS A 203 -9.23 1.04 -8.94
C CYS A 203 -10.57 1.22 -9.64
N ALA A 204 -10.57 1.82 -10.83
CA ALA A 204 -11.78 1.79 -11.63
C ALA A 204 -12.15 0.31 -11.78
N VAL A 205 -13.29 -0.09 -11.23
CA VAL A 205 -13.86 -1.40 -11.54
C VAL A 205 -14.36 -1.29 -12.97
N ASP A 206 -13.76 -2.10 -13.85
CA ASP A 206 -13.89 -2.04 -15.30
C ASP A 206 -13.53 -0.66 -15.89
N PRO A 207 -12.27 -0.18 -15.72
CA PRO A 207 -11.84 0.98 -16.49
C PRO A 207 -11.92 0.57 -17.97
N GLU A 208 -12.48 1.39 -18.85
CA GLU A 208 -12.16 1.26 -20.27
C GLU A 208 -10.66 1.56 -20.45
N ILE A 209 -9.84 0.50 -20.37
CA ILE A 209 -8.39 0.61 -20.50
C ILE A 209 -8.09 0.86 -21.97
N THR A 210 -7.71 2.10 -22.27
CA THR A 210 -7.22 2.46 -23.60
C THR A 210 -5.73 2.20 -23.63
N PHE A 211 -5.28 1.26 -24.46
CA PHE A 211 -3.86 0.95 -24.59
C PHE A 211 -3.13 1.85 -25.57
N GLU A 212 -3.72 2.11 -26.74
CA GLU A 212 -3.04 2.76 -27.85
C GLU A 212 -2.50 4.15 -27.48
N ASN A 213 -1.18 4.34 -27.65
CA ASN A 213 -0.44 5.57 -27.32
C ASN A 213 -0.53 6.01 -25.84
N LYS A 214 -0.96 5.12 -24.93
CA LYS A 214 -1.04 5.38 -23.50
C LYS A 214 0.14 4.80 -22.75
N THR A 215 0.52 5.48 -21.68
CA THR A 215 1.74 5.17 -20.93
C THR A 215 1.41 4.45 -19.63
N PHE A 216 1.99 3.27 -19.42
CA PHE A 216 1.68 2.37 -18.30
C PHE A 216 2.91 2.17 -17.41
N CYS A 217 2.79 2.46 -16.12
CA CYS A 217 3.83 2.16 -15.14
C CYS A 217 3.37 1.03 -14.22
N ILE A 218 4.25 0.07 -13.91
CA ILE A 218 3.93 -1.04 -13.01
C ILE A 218 4.59 -0.81 -11.64
N THR A 219 3.87 -1.07 -10.57
CA THR A 219 4.35 -1.09 -9.18
C THR A 219 3.82 -2.32 -8.44
N GLY A 220 4.48 -2.73 -7.34
CA GLY A 220 4.11 -3.94 -6.60
C GLY A 220 4.57 -5.23 -7.29
N ILE A 221 4.17 -6.40 -6.82
CA ILE A 221 4.52 -7.70 -7.44
C ILE A 221 3.24 -8.26 -8.04
N LEU A 222 3.34 -8.75 -9.28
CA LEU A 222 2.18 -9.25 -10.01
C LEU A 222 1.89 -10.70 -9.61
N SER A 223 0.63 -11.02 -9.33
CA SER A 223 0.15 -12.34 -8.95
C SER A 223 -0.29 -13.20 -10.15
N ARG A 224 -0.75 -12.59 -11.24
CA ARG A 224 -1.23 -13.32 -12.45
C ARG A 224 -0.14 -13.67 -13.46
N GLY A 225 0.99 -12.99 -13.40
CA GLY A 225 2.07 -13.16 -14.37
C GLY A 225 3.29 -12.34 -14.00
N THR A 226 4.30 -12.34 -14.85
CA THR A 226 5.52 -11.57 -14.66
C THR A 226 5.38 -10.15 -15.18
N ARG A 227 6.22 -9.24 -14.66
CA ARG A 227 6.32 -7.87 -15.18
C ARG A 227 6.60 -7.84 -16.68
N ASN A 228 7.48 -8.72 -17.16
CA ASN A 228 7.85 -8.77 -18.57
C ASN A 228 6.67 -9.19 -19.44
N GLU A 229 5.92 -10.21 -19.03
CA GLU A 229 4.71 -10.65 -19.74
C GLU A 229 3.68 -9.51 -19.81
N LEU A 230 3.44 -8.80 -18.71
CA LEU A 230 2.50 -7.68 -18.71
C LEU A 230 2.99 -6.50 -19.57
N GLN A 231 4.28 -6.19 -19.55
CA GLN A 231 4.86 -5.15 -20.41
C GLN A 231 4.75 -5.50 -21.90
N GLU A 232 4.98 -6.76 -22.26
CA GLU A 232 4.81 -7.25 -23.62
C GLU A 232 3.34 -7.20 -24.04
N ALA A 233 2.44 -7.65 -23.18
CA ALA A 233 0.99 -7.60 -23.36
C ALA A 233 0.49 -6.17 -23.64
N ILE A 234 0.93 -5.18 -22.84
CA ILE A 234 0.64 -3.75 -23.04
C ILE A 234 1.21 -3.26 -24.37
N SER A 235 2.45 -3.61 -24.69
CA SER A 235 3.12 -3.18 -25.94
C SER A 235 2.40 -3.71 -27.18
N ASN A 236 1.95 -4.96 -27.13
CA ASN A 236 1.21 -5.61 -28.22
C ASN A 236 -0.14 -4.94 -28.51
N LYS A 237 -0.72 -4.23 -27.54
CA LYS A 237 -1.94 -3.42 -27.68
C LYS A 237 -1.67 -1.96 -28.04
N GLY A 238 -0.42 -1.59 -28.33
CA GLY A 238 -0.02 -0.22 -28.69
C GLY A 238 0.22 0.71 -27.49
N GLY A 239 0.26 0.16 -26.27
CA GLY A 239 0.65 0.89 -25.06
C GLY A 239 2.17 1.01 -24.91
N ILE A 240 2.59 1.94 -24.07
CA ILE A 240 4.00 2.27 -23.84
C ILE A 240 4.33 1.95 -22.37
N PRO A 241 4.92 0.78 -22.07
CA PRO A 241 5.37 0.47 -20.72
C PRO A 241 6.53 1.38 -20.31
N VAL A 242 6.47 1.91 -19.09
CA VAL A 242 7.50 2.77 -18.49
C VAL A 242 7.85 2.30 -17.07
N ASN A 243 9.13 2.39 -16.72
CA ASN A 243 9.61 1.95 -15.41
C ASN A 243 9.45 3.03 -14.32
N THR A 244 9.21 4.28 -14.71
CA THR A 244 9.16 5.42 -13.78
C THR A 244 7.94 6.28 -14.05
N ILE A 245 7.25 6.67 -12.98
CA ILE A 245 6.12 7.60 -13.04
C ILE A 245 6.60 8.99 -13.42
N SER A 246 5.91 9.60 -14.38
CA SER A 246 6.13 10.95 -14.87
C SER A 246 4.79 11.65 -15.09
N ARG A 247 4.81 12.95 -15.45
CA ARG A 247 3.60 13.69 -15.83
C ARG A 247 2.90 13.14 -17.09
N LYS A 248 3.59 12.30 -17.86
CA LYS A 248 3.03 11.65 -19.05
C LYS A 248 2.41 10.29 -18.72
N THR A 249 2.59 9.78 -17.52
CA THR A 249 2.06 8.47 -17.13
C THR A 249 0.54 8.54 -17.05
N ASP A 250 -0.14 7.75 -17.88
CA ASP A 250 -1.60 7.68 -17.94
C ASP A 250 -2.14 6.66 -16.93
N TYR A 251 -1.47 5.51 -16.81
CA TYR A 251 -1.90 4.41 -15.94
C TYR A 251 -0.78 3.97 -14.98
N LEU A 252 -1.11 3.79 -13.71
CA LEU A 252 -0.29 3.09 -12.72
C LEU A 252 -0.95 1.75 -12.39
N ILE A 253 -0.32 0.66 -12.81
CA ILE A 253 -0.74 -0.71 -12.56
C ILE A 253 -0.18 -1.15 -11.22
N ILE A 254 -1.07 -1.59 -10.33
CA ILE A 254 -0.73 -2.08 -8.99
C ILE A 254 -0.82 -3.61 -9.02
N GLY A 255 0.31 -4.26 -8.79
CA GLY A 255 0.39 -5.71 -8.54
C GLY A 255 0.33 -6.01 -7.05
N ASP A 256 -0.46 -7.01 -6.68
CA ASP A 256 -0.64 -7.44 -5.30
C ASP A 256 -0.34 -8.94 -5.15
N THR A 257 0.87 -9.29 -4.71
CA THR A 257 1.09 -10.61 -4.11
C THR A 257 0.99 -10.51 -2.60
N ASN A 258 -0.15 -10.94 -2.06
CA ASN A 258 -0.30 -11.60 -0.74
C ASN A 258 0.52 -11.01 0.42
N ASN A 259 0.74 -9.70 0.40
CA ASN A 259 1.32 -9.01 1.50
C ASN A 259 0.30 -7.97 1.93
N ALA A 260 0.01 -7.97 3.23
CA ALA A 260 -0.85 -7.03 3.90
C ALA A 260 -0.28 -5.58 3.84
N CYS A 261 0.26 -5.14 2.71
CA CYS A 261 0.69 -3.77 2.46
C CYS A 261 -0.50 -2.80 2.40
N TRP A 262 -1.73 -3.32 2.29
CA TRP A 262 -2.95 -2.54 2.49
C TRP A 262 -3.23 -2.20 3.96
N SER A 263 -2.60 -2.88 4.94
CA SER A 263 -2.89 -2.69 6.36
C SER A 263 -1.90 -1.81 7.14
N TYR A 264 -0.81 -1.31 6.52
CA TYR A 264 0.23 -0.56 7.26
C TYR A 264 0.77 0.71 6.56
N SER A 265 -0.10 1.49 5.93
CA SER A 265 0.19 2.92 5.66
C SER A 265 1.29 3.23 4.63
N CYS A 266 1.89 2.23 3.96
CA CYS A 266 3.02 2.42 3.07
C CYS A 266 2.68 1.93 1.65
N TYR A 267 1.97 2.75 0.89
CA TYR A 267 1.55 2.46 -0.51
C TYR A 267 2.71 2.40 -1.52
N GLY A 268 3.95 2.47 -1.04
CA GLY A 268 5.13 2.54 -1.86
C GLY A 268 5.29 3.91 -2.53
N ARG A 269 6.55 4.26 -2.79
CA ARG A 269 6.97 5.54 -3.35
C ARG A 269 6.24 5.92 -4.65
N LYS A 270 5.89 4.94 -5.48
CA LYS A 270 5.23 5.14 -6.78
C LYS A 270 3.75 5.53 -6.63
N VAL A 271 3.00 4.92 -5.71
CA VAL A 271 1.59 5.28 -5.49
C VAL A 271 1.48 6.68 -4.90
N GLU A 272 2.31 7.04 -3.91
CA GLU A 272 2.34 8.42 -3.38
C GLU A 272 2.60 9.43 -4.50
N LYS A 273 3.59 9.16 -5.37
CA LYS A 273 3.90 10.02 -6.50
C LYS A 273 2.73 10.15 -7.49
N ALA A 274 1.96 9.09 -7.71
CA ALA A 274 0.76 9.15 -8.55
C ALA A 274 -0.34 10.01 -7.92
N LEU A 275 -0.56 9.89 -6.60
CA LEU A 275 -1.52 10.72 -5.87
C LEU A 275 -1.11 12.20 -5.87
N ASP A 276 0.17 12.51 -5.72
CA ASP A 276 0.68 13.90 -5.81
C ASP A 276 0.47 14.50 -7.20
N LEU A 277 0.62 13.69 -8.25
CA LEU A 277 0.32 14.11 -9.62
C LEU A 277 -1.18 14.41 -9.80
N ARG A 278 -2.07 13.60 -9.19
CA ARG A 278 -3.52 13.87 -9.16
C ARG A 278 -3.84 15.19 -8.45
N LYS A 279 -3.26 15.43 -7.28
CA LYS A 279 -3.39 16.70 -6.54
C LYS A 279 -2.93 17.89 -7.38
N SER A 280 -1.92 17.67 -8.23
CA SER A 280 -1.41 18.66 -9.19
C SER A 280 -2.22 18.76 -10.49
N GLY A 281 -3.42 18.16 -10.55
CA GLY A 281 -4.36 18.24 -11.68
C GLY A 281 -4.09 17.28 -12.83
N HIS A 282 -3.22 16.26 -12.67
CA HIS A 282 -2.96 15.26 -13.71
C HIS A 282 -3.91 14.07 -13.58
N THR A 283 -4.39 13.56 -14.71
CA THR A 283 -5.34 12.45 -14.78
C THR A 283 -4.62 11.11 -14.89
N ILE A 284 -3.83 10.75 -13.88
CA ILE A 284 -3.26 9.39 -13.79
C ILE A 284 -4.33 8.45 -13.21
N ILE A 285 -4.54 7.30 -13.84
CA ILE A 285 -5.51 6.28 -13.43
C ILE A 285 -4.72 5.17 -12.71
N LEU A 286 -5.10 4.83 -11.47
CA LEU A 286 -4.60 3.62 -10.84
C LEU A 286 -5.51 2.45 -11.26
N VAL A 287 -4.91 1.33 -11.61
CA VAL A 287 -5.62 0.13 -12.06
C VAL A 287 -5.02 -1.08 -11.38
N HIS A 288 -5.84 -2.06 -11.04
CA HIS A 288 -5.33 -3.30 -10.49
C HIS A 288 -4.74 -4.16 -11.62
N GLU A 289 -3.77 -5.02 -11.31
CA GLU A 289 -3.21 -5.93 -12.30
C GLU A 289 -4.29 -6.80 -12.96
N PHE A 290 -5.33 -7.19 -12.23
CA PHE A 290 -6.42 -8.04 -12.73
C PHE A 290 -7.19 -7.35 -13.86
N ASP A 291 -7.56 -6.08 -13.67
CA ASP A 291 -8.28 -5.30 -14.68
C ASP A 291 -7.44 -5.18 -15.98
N VAL A 292 -6.13 -4.99 -15.84
CA VAL A 292 -5.24 -4.89 -17.00
C VAL A 292 -5.10 -6.24 -17.70
N PHE A 293 -4.89 -7.33 -16.95
CA PHE A 293 -4.78 -8.66 -17.53
C PHE A 293 -6.08 -9.14 -18.21
N ASP A 294 -7.25 -8.67 -17.76
CA ASP A 294 -8.53 -8.98 -18.41
C ASP A 294 -8.79 -8.12 -19.66
N ALA A 295 -8.20 -6.92 -19.73
CA ALA A 295 -8.33 -6.02 -20.86
C ALA A 295 -7.34 -6.29 -22.01
N VAL A 296 -6.25 -7.05 -21.77
CA VAL A 296 -5.28 -7.45 -22.80
C VAL A 296 -5.74 -8.70 -23.56
#